data_AF-A0A8J4E016-F1
#
_entry.id   AF-A0A8J4E016-F1
#
_cell.length_a   1.000
_cell.length_b   1.000
_cell.length_c   1.000
_cell.angle_alpha   90.00
_cell.angle_beta   90.00
_cell.angle_gamma   90.00
#
_symmetry.space_group_name_H-M   'P 1'
#
loop_
_entity.id
_entity.type
_entity.pdbx_description
1 polymer ?
#
loop_
_entity_poly.entity_id
_entity_poly.type
_entity_poly.pdbx_seq_one_letter_code
_entity_poly.pdbx_strand_id
1 'polypeptide(L)'
;MERVRAEEHERAEPEFVGSGAVRPVGDWGNAALSGLLARGDGVVPGALFAQAAPNSAVALALQDGPAPVNPSELPAGEYTVIVVGSPGPGEKRVNHAFQFADAAARVGGQHRVWLVERTGYELAEAGLAGVEARAKGARIFWITPDTSLPALLNQFPAKSIVGLHVFSHGVPEQLTLRYGWEDKGAGNYGLSISEARTLTPQAFSPRAEITFDSCNTATGEFLGGDAEGSLASEVADATEQQVTAWIGRTSYREVNKGTGGVVGSEVMNGGIRTLDAVEAVSQLRGRTPRQVTVAPSHASGDWSGDFRMTARLPETRHFPVPEGGTVTATIATSSDYDAMQGAPIRVILHREVNWGPDQDLPGTREAAVARPSQLTWTGLTQGTYYLELFHLSGLEIAGTITVTVR
;
A
#
# COMPACT_ATOMS: atom_id res chain seq x y z
N MET A 1 37.74 65.83 0.51
CA MET A 1 37.31 66.41 1.79
C MET A 1 35.87 66.86 1.58
N GLU A 2 34.93 65.95 1.76
CA GLU A 2 33.50 66.23 1.61
C GLU A 2 32.73 65.22 2.48
N ARG A 3 31.91 65.73 3.39
CA ARG A 3 31.08 64.96 4.33
C ARG A 3 29.73 64.69 3.67
N VAL A 4 29.22 63.47 3.77
CA VAL A 4 27.78 63.20 3.62
C VAL A 4 27.30 62.35 4.78
N ARG A 5 26.12 62.74 5.27
CA ARG A 5 25.45 62.41 6.52
C ARG A 5 24.85 61.00 6.55
N ALA A 6 24.70 60.52 7.78
CA ALA A 6 23.86 59.41 8.19
C ALA A 6 22.37 59.78 8.14
N GLU A 7 21.53 58.80 7.79
CA GLU A 7 20.12 58.75 8.17
C GLU A 7 19.83 57.36 8.74
N GLU A 8 19.43 57.37 10.01
CA GLU A 8 18.93 56.23 10.78
C GLU A 8 17.49 55.95 10.37
N HIS A 9 17.18 54.69 10.02
CA HIS A 9 15.81 54.24 9.84
C HIS A 9 15.41 53.36 11.03
N GLU A 10 14.63 53.98 11.90
CA GLU A 10 13.80 53.41 12.95
C GLU A 10 12.87 52.34 12.37
N ARG A 11 12.95 51.10 12.86
CA ARG A 11 11.95 50.05 12.60
C ARG A 11 11.32 49.61 13.91
N ALA A 12 10.03 49.88 13.99
CA ALA A 12 9.12 49.46 15.04
C ALA A 12 9.04 47.94 15.19
N GLU A 13 9.08 47.48 16.43
CA GLU A 13 8.68 46.13 16.84
C GLU A 13 7.14 46.01 16.85
N PRO A 14 6.56 44.87 16.46
CA PRO A 14 5.17 44.57 16.77
C PRO A 14 5.05 43.87 18.12
N GLU A 15 4.35 44.52 19.04
CA GLU A 15 3.75 43.91 20.23
C GLU A 15 2.80 42.77 19.83
N PHE A 16 2.94 41.61 20.47
CA PHE A 16 1.96 40.52 20.41
C PHE A 16 1.34 40.35 21.81
N VAL A 17 0.10 40.82 21.95
CA VAL A 17 -0.79 40.56 23.08
C VAL A 17 -1.91 39.65 22.56
N GLY A 18 -2.19 38.54 23.26
CA GLY A 18 -3.39 37.74 22.98
C GLY A 18 -3.36 36.30 23.46
N SER A 19 -3.41 36.10 24.77
CA SER A 19 -3.79 34.82 25.38
C SER A 19 -5.28 34.51 25.09
N GLY A 20 -5.54 33.51 24.25
CA GLY A 20 -6.87 32.95 23.99
C GLY A 20 -6.93 31.48 24.39
N ALA A 21 -7.64 31.20 25.48
CA ALA A 21 -7.91 29.85 25.95
C ALA A 21 -8.82 29.08 24.98
N VAL A 22 -8.39 27.89 24.54
CA VAL A 22 -9.25 26.93 23.84
C VAL A 22 -9.76 25.92 24.86
N ARG A 23 -11.08 25.90 25.05
CA ARG A 23 -11.81 24.89 25.82
C ARG A 23 -11.96 23.60 24.99
N PRO A 24 -11.93 22.41 25.61
CA PRO A 24 -12.16 21.15 24.92
C PRO A 24 -13.66 20.92 24.69
N VAL A 25 -13.99 20.44 23.48
CA VAL A 25 -15.34 20.00 23.09
C VAL A 25 -15.46 18.50 23.35
N GLY A 26 -16.23 18.15 24.38
CA GLY A 26 -17.25 17.10 24.39
C GLY A 26 -16.86 15.63 24.15
N ASP A 27 -16.65 14.91 25.26
CA ASP A 27 -16.85 13.47 25.38
C ASP A 27 -18.34 13.10 25.21
N TRP A 28 -18.71 12.44 24.11
CA TRP A 28 -19.97 11.70 23.97
C TRP A 28 -19.69 10.44 23.15
N GLY A 29 -19.70 9.26 23.78
CA GLY A 29 -19.65 8.00 23.01
C GLY A 29 -19.31 6.69 23.72
N ASN A 30 -19.03 6.65 25.03
CA ASN A 30 -18.55 5.42 25.69
C ASN A 30 -19.44 4.91 26.85
N ALA A 31 -20.77 4.95 26.69
CA ALA A 31 -21.71 4.46 27.71
C ALA A 31 -22.61 3.27 27.28
N ALA A 32 -22.47 2.74 26.06
CA ALA A 32 -23.38 1.72 25.54
C ALA A 32 -22.83 0.28 25.52
N LEU A 33 -21.56 0.03 25.86
CA LEU A 33 -20.94 -1.30 25.68
C LEU A 33 -20.64 -2.11 26.96
N SER A 34 -21.04 -1.63 28.14
CA SER A 34 -20.77 -2.33 29.42
C SER A 34 -21.98 -3.08 30.00
N GLY A 35 -23.08 -3.19 29.25
CA GLY A 35 -24.35 -3.76 29.73
C GLY A 35 -24.66 -5.18 29.27
N LEU A 36 -23.89 -5.79 28.37
CA LEU A 36 -24.26 -7.04 27.68
C LEU A 36 -23.34 -8.24 27.95
N LEU A 37 -22.61 -8.24 29.07
CA LEU A 37 -21.77 -9.37 29.50
C LEU A 37 -22.14 -9.88 30.91
N ALA A 38 -23.41 -9.83 31.25
CA ALA A 38 -23.91 -10.45 32.48
C ALA A 38 -25.18 -11.25 32.18
N ARG A 39 -24.99 -12.55 31.92
CA ARG A 39 -25.85 -13.72 32.23
C ARG A 39 -25.92 -14.69 31.06
N GLY A 40 -25.46 -15.92 31.30
CA GLY A 40 -25.76 -17.06 30.42
C GLY A 40 -24.76 -18.18 30.52
N ASP A 41 -24.68 -18.84 31.68
CA ASP A 41 -24.13 -20.19 31.78
C ASP A 41 -24.95 -21.14 30.88
N GLY A 42 -24.31 -21.76 29.90
CA GLY A 42 -24.97 -22.67 28.96
C GLY A 42 -23.97 -23.44 28.12
N VAL A 43 -23.62 -24.63 28.59
CA VAL A 43 -22.84 -25.66 27.89
C VAL A 43 -23.49 -26.01 26.55
N VAL A 44 -22.72 -25.96 25.46
CA VAL A 44 -23.04 -26.67 24.19
C VAL A 44 -21.78 -27.41 23.71
N PRO A 45 -21.87 -28.68 23.29
CA PRO A 45 -20.71 -29.54 23.05
C PRO A 45 -20.04 -29.27 21.70
N GLY A 46 -18.72 -29.35 21.69
CA GLY A 46 -17.90 -29.28 20.48
C GLY A 46 -18.16 -30.43 19.53
N ALA A 47 -18.63 -30.09 18.33
CA ALA A 47 -18.44 -30.91 17.14
C ALA A 47 -17.26 -30.33 16.36
N LEU A 48 -16.13 -31.04 16.44
CA LEU A 48 -14.94 -30.88 15.62
C LEU A 48 -15.29 -31.06 14.14
N PHE A 49 -15.45 -29.96 13.42
CA PHE A 49 -15.11 -29.89 12.00
C PHE A 49 -13.88 -29.02 11.85
N ALA A 50 -12.73 -29.58 12.20
CA ALA A 50 -11.44 -29.06 11.75
C ALA A 50 -11.32 -29.41 10.26
N GLN A 51 -11.87 -28.56 9.39
CA GLN A 51 -11.23 -28.35 8.10
C GLN A 51 -9.86 -27.79 8.42
N ALA A 52 -8.82 -28.60 8.27
CA ALA A 52 -7.45 -28.09 8.28
C ALA A 52 -7.39 -26.99 7.22
N ALA A 53 -7.25 -25.74 7.66
CA ALA A 53 -7.12 -24.61 6.76
C ALA A 53 -5.91 -24.92 5.85
N PRO A 54 -6.05 -24.80 4.51
CA PRO A 54 -4.95 -25.08 3.57
C PRO A 54 -3.67 -24.30 3.90
N ASN A 55 -3.79 -23.22 4.69
CA ASN A 55 -2.69 -22.36 5.11
C ASN A 55 -1.76 -22.97 6.17
N SER A 56 -2.20 -23.92 7.01
CA SER A 56 -1.32 -24.53 8.02
C SER A 56 -0.28 -25.48 7.42
N ALA A 57 -0.60 -26.12 6.29
CA ALA A 57 0.31 -27.04 5.61
C ALA A 57 1.48 -26.31 4.92
N VAL A 58 1.26 -25.08 4.44
CA VAL A 58 2.27 -24.26 3.78
C VAL A 58 3.33 -23.78 4.77
N ALA A 59 2.93 -23.37 5.98
CA ALA A 59 3.85 -22.97 7.04
C ALA A 59 4.81 -24.10 7.45
N LEU A 60 4.31 -25.34 7.56
CA LEU A 60 5.13 -26.53 7.83
C LEU A 60 6.02 -26.92 6.64
N ALA A 61 5.49 -26.87 5.41
CA ALA A 61 6.26 -27.20 4.20
C ALA A 61 7.44 -26.24 3.98
N LEU A 62 7.28 -24.96 4.36
CA LEU A 62 8.37 -23.99 4.33
C LEU A 62 9.43 -24.23 5.41
N GLN A 63 9.21 -25.07 6.43
CA GLN A 63 10.18 -25.32 7.50
C GLN A 63 10.92 -26.66 7.35
N ASP A 64 10.27 -27.68 6.79
CA ASP A 64 10.78 -29.07 6.82
C ASP A 64 11.47 -29.56 5.52
N GLY A 65 11.46 -28.77 4.44
CA GLY A 65 12.11 -29.10 3.16
C GLY A 65 13.45 -28.39 2.91
N PRO A 66 14.26 -28.83 1.92
CA PRO A 66 15.40 -28.04 1.45
C PRO A 66 14.92 -26.64 1.07
N ALA A 67 15.71 -25.61 1.43
CA ALA A 67 15.33 -24.24 1.15
C ALA A 67 15.18 -24.04 -0.37
N PRO A 68 14.03 -23.54 -0.85
CA PRO A 68 13.86 -23.27 -2.28
C PRO A 68 14.92 -22.27 -2.71
N VAL A 69 15.55 -22.53 -3.86
CA VAL A 69 16.62 -21.66 -4.39
C VAL A 69 16.00 -20.51 -5.19
N ASN A 70 14.79 -20.71 -5.72
CA ASN A 70 14.07 -19.76 -6.56
C ASN A 70 12.59 -19.66 -6.14
N PRO A 71 11.88 -18.55 -6.43
CA PRO A 71 10.46 -18.41 -6.12
C PRO A 71 9.56 -19.48 -6.76
N SER A 72 9.94 -20.05 -7.90
CA SER A 72 9.18 -21.10 -8.60
C SER A 72 9.11 -22.43 -7.85
N GLU A 73 10.01 -22.64 -6.89
CA GLU A 73 10.06 -23.83 -6.04
C GLU A 73 9.26 -23.67 -4.74
N LEU A 74 8.66 -22.49 -4.51
CA LEU A 74 7.78 -22.28 -3.37
C LEU A 74 6.56 -23.22 -3.46
N PRO A 75 6.12 -23.82 -2.34
CA PRO A 75 4.91 -24.63 -2.33
C PRO A 75 3.70 -23.82 -2.79
N ALA A 76 2.63 -24.48 -3.23
CA ALA A 76 1.38 -23.78 -3.51
C ALA A 76 0.87 -23.11 -2.22
N GLY A 77 0.54 -21.83 -2.29
CA GLY A 77 0.12 -21.06 -1.13
C GLY A 77 -0.05 -19.58 -1.45
N GLU A 78 -0.45 -18.82 -0.43
CA GLU A 78 -0.54 -17.37 -0.49
C GLU A 78 0.66 -16.76 0.25
N TYR A 79 1.31 -15.78 -0.38
CA TYR A 79 2.54 -15.16 0.09
C TYR A 79 2.40 -13.63 0.18
N THR A 80 2.88 -13.09 1.30
CA THR A 80 3.20 -11.67 1.43
C THR A 80 4.66 -11.48 1.00
N VAL A 81 4.86 -10.88 -0.17
CA VAL A 81 6.18 -10.59 -0.74
C VAL A 81 6.64 -9.21 -0.28
N ILE A 82 7.84 -9.16 0.27
CA ILE A 82 8.46 -7.95 0.83
C ILE A 82 9.73 -7.68 0.02
N VAL A 83 9.75 -6.59 -0.73
CA VAL A 83 10.92 -6.16 -1.50
C VAL A 83 11.70 -5.15 -0.68
N VAL A 84 13.00 -5.38 -0.51
CA VAL A 84 13.86 -4.55 0.33
C VAL A 84 15.05 -4.06 -0.49
N GLY A 85 15.14 -2.74 -0.64
CA GLY A 85 16.32 -2.09 -1.19
C GLY A 85 17.52 -2.14 -0.24
N SER A 86 18.65 -1.70 -0.74
CA SER A 86 19.91 -1.58 -0.02
C SER A 86 20.22 -0.13 0.35
N PRO A 87 21.07 0.08 1.36
CA PRO A 87 21.48 1.43 1.75
C PRO A 87 22.32 2.11 0.67
N GLY A 88 22.14 3.41 0.52
CA GLY A 88 23.08 4.27 -0.21
C GLY A 88 24.30 4.67 0.63
N PRO A 89 25.25 5.42 0.04
CA PRO A 89 26.40 5.94 0.79
C PRO A 89 26.00 6.90 1.92
N GLY A 90 24.88 7.63 1.77
CA GLY A 90 24.34 8.49 2.81
C GLY A 90 23.98 7.70 4.07
N GLU A 91 23.18 6.66 3.89
CA GLU A 91 22.74 5.74 4.95
C GLU A 91 23.92 5.05 5.62
N LYS A 92 24.92 4.60 4.84
CA LYS A 92 26.15 4.03 5.41
C LYS A 92 26.84 5.03 6.33
N ARG A 93 27.04 6.28 5.87
CA ARG A 93 27.77 7.32 6.64
C ARG A 93 27.12 7.63 7.98
N VAL A 94 25.79 7.52 8.07
CA VAL A 94 25.04 7.77 9.32
C VAL A 94 24.64 6.50 10.07
N ASN A 95 25.24 5.34 9.73
CA ASN A 95 25.00 4.05 10.37
C ASN A 95 23.53 3.57 10.32
N HIS A 96 22.81 3.89 9.24
CA HIS A 96 21.43 3.46 8.99
C HIS A 96 21.33 2.43 7.86
N ALA A 97 22.34 1.56 7.76
CA ALA A 97 22.46 0.59 6.67
C ALA A 97 21.25 -0.36 6.52
N PHE A 98 20.44 -0.54 7.57
CA PHE A 98 19.32 -1.48 7.57
C PHE A 98 17.94 -0.81 7.64
N GLN A 99 17.82 0.50 7.42
CA GLN A 99 16.54 1.22 7.59
C GLN A 99 15.37 0.61 6.79
N PHE A 100 15.61 0.12 5.57
CA PHE A 100 14.57 -0.51 4.75
C PHE A 100 14.19 -1.89 5.30
N ALA A 101 15.19 -2.68 5.71
CA ALA A 101 14.94 -3.96 6.35
C ALA A 101 14.22 -3.80 7.71
N ASP A 102 14.49 -2.72 8.45
CA ASP A 102 13.80 -2.38 9.70
C ASP A 102 12.34 -2.00 9.46
N ALA A 103 12.04 -1.25 8.40
CA ALA A 103 10.66 -0.94 7.99
C ALA A 103 9.92 -2.21 7.52
N ALA A 104 10.55 -2.98 6.64
CA ALA A 104 10.06 -4.25 6.11
C ALA A 104 9.72 -5.29 7.20
N ALA A 105 10.50 -5.35 8.28
CA ALA A 105 10.28 -6.27 9.39
C ALA A 105 8.96 -6.05 10.13
N ARG A 106 8.30 -4.89 9.94
CA ARG A 106 7.00 -4.54 10.55
C ARG A 106 5.81 -5.03 9.73
N VAL A 107 6.03 -5.41 8.46
CA VAL A 107 4.98 -6.00 7.64
C VAL A 107 4.57 -7.34 8.27
N GLY A 108 3.28 -7.42 8.62
CA GLY A 108 2.64 -8.62 9.14
C GLY A 108 2.38 -9.66 8.05
N GLY A 109 1.53 -10.63 8.34
CA GLY A 109 1.14 -11.66 7.40
C GLY A 109 1.80 -13.02 7.65
N GLN A 110 1.11 -14.06 7.19
CA GLN A 110 1.63 -15.44 7.16
C GLN A 110 2.42 -15.66 5.87
N HIS A 111 3.39 -16.59 5.89
CA HIS A 111 4.21 -16.97 4.72
C HIS A 111 4.89 -15.78 4.02
N ARG A 112 5.74 -15.07 4.77
CA ARG A 112 6.49 -13.94 4.22
C ARG A 112 7.66 -14.42 3.37
N VAL A 113 7.84 -13.79 2.22
CA VAL A 113 8.99 -13.98 1.32
C VAL A 113 9.65 -12.63 1.10
N TRP A 114 10.96 -12.55 1.29
CA TRP A 114 11.75 -11.35 1.14
C TRP A 114 12.53 -11.41 -0.18
N LEU A 115 12.39 -10.39 -1.02
CA LEU A 115 13.24 -10.18 -2.19
C LEU A 115 14.17 -9.00 -1.86
N VAL A 116 15.45 -9.27 -1.64
CA VAL A 116 16.38 -8.28 -1.07
C VAL A 116 17.48 -7.94 -2.07
N GLU A 117 17.65 -6.65 -2.37
CA GLU A 117 18.81 -6.19 -3.14
C GLU A 117 20.09 -6.45 -2.36
N ARG A 118 20.96 -7.29 -2.92
CA ARG A 118 22.15 -7.79 -2.22
C ARG A 118 23.35 -6.87 -2.32
N THR A 119 23.59 -6.36 -3.51
CA THR A 119 24.91 -5.81 -3.88
C THR A 119 25.18 -4.47 -3.22
N GLY A 120 24.16 -3.66 -2.93
CA GLY A 120 24.35 -2.43 -2.17
C GLY A 120 24.66 -2.66 -0.70
N TYR A 121 24.19 -3.76 -0.08
CA TYR A 121 24.65 -4.13 1.27
C TYR A 121 26.13 -4.53 1.25
N GLU A 122 26.57 -5.28 0.24
CA GLU A 122 27.98 -5.65 0.07
C GLU A 122 28.87 -4.41 -0.16
N LEU A 123 28.45 -3.49 -1.03
CA LEU A 123 29.13 -2.20 -1.26
C LEU A 123 29.15 -1.32 -0.01
N ALA A 124 28.11 -1.41 0.81
CA ALA A 124 28.03 -0.73 2.08
C ALA A 124 28.88 -1.40 3.18
N GLU A 125 29.43 -2.59 2.94
CA GLU A 125 30.05 -3.46 3.96
C GLU A 125 29.09 -3.74 5.14
N ALA A 126 27.79 -3.74 4.86
CA ALA A 126 26.76 -4.10 5.82
C ALA A 126 26.52 -5.62 5.71
N GLY A 127 26.73 -6.34 6.81
CA GLY A 127 26.62 -7.80 6.81
C GLY A 127 25.21 -8.28 6.48
N LEU A 128 25.09 -9.21 5.52
CA LEU A 128 23.81 -9.80 5.10
C LEU A 128 23.06 -10.49 6.25
N ALA A 129 23.78 -11.02 7.24
CA ALA A 129 23.21 -11.55 8.48
C ALA A 129 22.31 -10.54 9.23
N GLY A 130 22.57 -9.24 9.08
CA GLY A 130 21.73 -8.19 9.64
C GLY A 130 20.35 -8.10 8.97
N VAL A 131 20.26 -8.42 7.67
CA VAL A 131 18.99 -8.55 6.94
C VAL A 131 18.28 -9.84 7.36
N GLU A 132 19.01 -10.97 7.40
CA GLU A 132 18.47 -12.28 7.78
C GLU A 132 17.82 -12.26 9.17
N ALA A 133 18.47 -11.58 10.14
CA ALA A 133 17.92 -11.41 11.48
C ALA A 133 16.57 -10.67 11.48
N ARG A 134 16.38 -9.70 10.57
CA ARG A 134 15.15 -8.89 10.45
C ARG A 134 14.03 -9.63 9.73
N ALA A 135 14.38 -10.49 8.78
CA ALA A 135 13.44 -11.38 8.10
C ALA A 135 12.80 -12.40 9.05
N LYS A 136 13.42 -12.68 10.22
CA LYS A 136 12.89 -13.56 11.28
C LYS A 136 12.46 -14.94 10.75
N GLY A 137 13.33 -15.56 9.96
CA GLY A 137 13.08 -16.89 9.37
C GLY A 137 12.18 -16.89 8.14
N ALA A 138 11.74 -15.73 7.64
CA ALA A 138 11.14 -15.63 6.31
C ALA A 138 12.14 -16.08 5.23
N ARG A 139 11.64 -16.63 4.13
CA ARG A 139 12.49 -17.02 2.99
C ARG A 139 13.04 -15.76 2.33
N ILE A 140 14.33 -15.76 1.98
CA ILE A 140 15.01 -14.64 1.34
C ILE A 140 15.51 -15.09 -0.03
N PHE A 141 15.11 -14.37 -1.07
CA PHE A 141 15.71 -14.45 -2.39
C PHE A 141 16.48 -13.15 -2.67
N TRP A 142 17.68 -13.29 -3.19
CA TRP A 142 18.57 -12.15 -3.42
C TRP A 142 18.35 -11.57 -4.82
N ILE A 143 18.05 -10.29 -4.87
CA ILE A 143 18.01 -9.51 -6.10
C ILE A 143 19.44 -9.06 -6.40
N THR A 144 19.87 -9.29 -7.64
CA THR A 144 21.19 -8.89 -8.17
C THR A 144 21.02 -8.40 -9.61
N PRO A 145 22.01 -7.73 -10.22
CA PRO A 145 21.92 -7.36 -11.64
C PRO A 145 21.57 -8.53 -12.58
N ASP A 146 22.00 -9.76 -12.25
CA ASP A 146 21.72 -10.96 -13.04
C ASP A 146 20.39 -11.64 -12.64
N THR A 147 19.77 -11.23 -11.54
CA THR A 147 18.53 -11.80 -11.01
C THR A 147 17.58 -10.67 -10.64
N SER A 148 16.90 -10.14 -11.66
CA SER A 148 16.11 -8.93 -11.53
C SER A 148 14.81 -9.10 -10.76
N LEU A 149 14.31 -7.98 -10.20
CA LEU A 149 13.03 -7.98 -9.49
C LEU A 149 11.88 -8.50 -10.38
N PRO A 150 11.70 -8.04 -11.64
CA PRO A 150 10.69 -8.64 -12.52
C PRO A 150 10.89 -10.14 -12.74
N ALA A 151 12.14 -10.58 -12.93
CA ALA A 151 12.43 -12.00 -13.14
C ALA A 151 12.06 -12.86 -11.94
N LEU A 152 12.29 -12.38 -10.70
CA LEU A 152 11.91 -13.07 -9.48
C LEU A 152 10.39 -13.05 -9.26
N LEU A 153 9.73 -11.91 -9.47
CA LEU A 153 8.27 -11.79 -9.31
C LEU A 153 7.52 -12.71 -10.28
N ASN A 154 7.96 -12.78 -11.54
CA ASN A 154 7.37 -13.64 -12.57
C ASN A 154 7.62 -15.14 -12.34
N GLN A 155 8.50 -15.52 -11.40
CA GLN A 155 8.73 -16.92 -11.04
C GLN A 155 7.78 -17.44 -9.96
N PHE A 156 7.05 -16.56 -9.25
CA PHE A 156 6.14 -17.02 -8.20
C PHE A 156 5.03 -17.92 -8.78
N PRO A 157 4.55 -18.91 -8.00
CA PRO A 157 3.41 -19.72 -8.39
C PRO A 157 2.21 -18.85 -8.78
N ALA A 158 1.37 -19.34 -9.70
CA ALA A 158 0.23 -18.55 -10.18
C ALA A 158 -0.71 -18.15 -9.04
N LYS A 159 -1.15 -16.89 -9.04
CA LYS A 159 -2.08 -16.28 -8.06
C LYS A 159 -1.63 -16.40 -6.60
N SER A 160 -0.33 -16.55 -6.36
CA SER A 160 0.21 -16.80 -5.03
C SER A 160 0.60 -15.53 -4.27
N ILE A 161 0.90 -14.43 -4.96
CA ILE A 161 1.23 -13.15 -4.30
C ILE A 161 -0.07 -12.48 -3.86
N VAL A 162 -0.31 -12.40 -2.55
CA VAL A 162 -1.47 -11.67 -1.97
C VAL A 162 -1.11 -10.30 -1.44
N GLY A 163 0.18 -9.99 -1.32
CA GLY A 163 0.67 -8.66 -1.00
C GLY A 163 2.09 -8.47 -1.52
N LEU A 164 2.39 -7.29 -2.03
CA LEU A 164 3.72 -6.86 -2.47
C LEU A 164 4.05 -5.52 -1.81
N HIS A 165 4.95 -5.53 -0.84
CA HIS A 165 5.35 -4.32 -0.11
C HIS A 165 6.80 -3.99 -0.44
N VAL A 166 7.07 -2.79 -0.95
CA VAL A 166 8.41 -2.40 -1.39
C VAL A 166 8.95 -1.24 -0.55
N PHE A 167 10.12 -1.47 0.06
CA PHE A 167 10.85 -0.48 0.85
C PHE A 167 12.19 -0.20 0.19
N SER A 168 12.31 0.93 -0.49
CA SER A 168 13.55 1.30 -1.19
C SER A 168 13.63 2.79 -1.45
N HIS A 169 14.79 3.26 -1.91
CA HIS A 169 14.85 4.56 -2.56
C HIS A 169 13.92 4.60 -3.78
N GLY A 170 13.51 5.80 -4.15
CA GLY A 170 12.78 6.04 -5.39
C GLY A 170 13.23 7.35 -6.01
N VAL A 171 13.52 7.27 -7.30
CA VAL A 171 13.83 8.42 -8.16
C VAL A 171 12.72 8.51 -9.22
N PRO A 172 12.57 9.64 -9.92
CA PRO A 172 11.61 9.71 -11.02
C PRO A 172 11.79 8.51 -11.97
N GLU A 173 10.68 7.88 -12.35
CA GLU A 173 10.61 6.76 -13.31
C GLU A 173 11.24 5.42 -12.85
N GLN A 174 11.79 5.35 -11.63
CA GLN A 174 12.45 4.13 -11.17
C GLN A 174 12.31 3.94 -9.65
N LEU A 175 11.87 2.74 -9.28
CA LEU A 175 12.04 2.22 -7.93
C LEU A 175 13.47 1.73 -7.81
N THR A 176 14.26 2.41 -6.98
CA THR A 176 15.70 2.22 -6.94
C THR A 176 16.08 1.35 -5.74
N LEU A 177 16.31 0.08 -6.01
CA LEU A 177 16.71 -0.90 -5.01
C LEU A 177 18.16 -0.70 -4.56
N ARG A 178 19.05 -0.23 -5.44
CA ARG A 178 20.42 0.18 -5.12
C ARG A 178 20.66 1.60 -5.62
N TYR A 179 21.01 2.51 -4.72
CA TYR A 179 21.14 3.95 -5.01
C TYR A 179 22.53 4.51 -4.64
N GLY A 180 23.13 5.30 -5.53
CA GLY A 180 24.23 6.22 -5.21
C GLY A 180 25.64 5.61 -5.16
N TRP A 181 25.86 4.42 -5.72
CA TRP A 181 27.16 3.72 -5.66
C TRP A 181 28.01 3.85 -6.93
N GLU A 182 27.74 4.85 -7.78
CA GLU A 182 28.40 5.07 -9.06
C GLU A 182 29.92 5.28 -8.90
N ASP A 183 30.35 5.97 -7.84
CA ASP A 183 31.77 6.18 -7.52
C ASP A 183 32.52 4.87 -7.23
N LYS A 184 31.79 3.78 -6.92
CA LYS A 184 32.32 2.43 -6.77
C LYS A 184 32.14 1.57 -8.04
N GLY A 185 31.75 2.19 -9.16
CA GLY A 185 31.49 1.50 -10.43
C GLY A 185 30.17 0.74 -10.48
N ALA A 186 29.26 0.95 -9.52
CA ALA A 186 27.98 0.26 -9.44
C ALA A 186 26.82 1.24 -9.68
N GLY A 187 26.23 1.19 -10.86
CA GLY A 187 25.10 2.06 -11.23
C GLY A 187 23.84 1.82 -10.39
N ASN A 188 22.93 2.79 -10.41
CA ASN A 188 21.59 2.63 -9.84
C ASN A 188 20.88 1.46 -10.49
N TYR A 189 20.14 0.72 -9.69
CA TYR A 189 19.53 -0.54 -10.11
C TYR A 189 18.22 -0.79 -9.35
N GLY A 190 17.22 -1.38 -10.01
CA GLY A 190 15.92 -1.63 -9.40
C GLY A 190 14.84 -2.02 -10.41
N LEU A 191 13.70 -1.34 -10.37
CA LEU A 191 12.57 -1.53 -11.29
C LEU A 191 12.27 -0.21 -12.02
N SER A 192 12.66 -0.15 -13.28
CA SER A 192 12.30 0.94 -14.20
C SER A 192 10.89 0.78 -14.78
N ILE A 193 10.35 1.83 -15.41
CA ILE A 193 9.08 1.76 -16.16
C ILE A 193 9.09 0.65 -17.22
N SER A 194 10.16 0.54 -18.01
CA SER A 194 10.23 -0.47 -19.07
C SER A 194 10.25 -1.89 -18.50
N GLU A 195 10.89 -2.09 -17.35
CA GLU A 195 10.89 -3.37 -16.63
C GLU A 195 9.55 -3.66 -15.96
N ALA A 196 8.86 -2.64 -15.41
CA ALA A 196 7.52 -2.79 -14.85
C ALA A 196 6.53 -3.36 -15.86
N ARG A 197 6.60 -2.92 -17.13
CA ARG A 197 5.80 -3.46 -18.24
C ARG A 197 6.04 -4.94 -18.55
N THR A 198 7.13 -5.53 -18.05
CA THR A 198 7.44 -6.96 -18.22
C THR A 198 6.89 -7.83 -17.09
N LEU A 199 6.32 -7.22 -16.05
CA LEU A 199 5.57 -7.95 -15.04
C LEU A 199 4.35 -8.61 -15.69
N THR A 200 3.91 -9.71 -15.09
CA THR A 200 2.73 -10.43 -15.55
C THR A 200 1.70 -10.55 -14.41
N PRO A 201 0.39 -10.49 -14.71
CA PRO A 201 -0.63 -10.62 -13.68
C PRO A 201 -0.70 -12.05 -13.12
N GLN A 202 -0.07 -13.03 -13.78
CA GLN A 202 -0.19 -14.46 -13.46
C GLN A 202 0.22 -14.79 -12.02
N ALA A 203 1.28 -14.16 -11.49
CA ALA A 203 1.76 -14.41 -10.14
C ALA A 203 0.87 -13.79 -9.05
N PHE A 204 0.10 -12.76 -9.39
CA PHE A 204 -0.67 -11.96 -8.45
C PHE A 204 -2.06 -12.54 -8.23
N SER A 205 -2.44 -12.64 -6.96
CA SER A 205 -3.82 -12.96 -6.57
C SER A 205 -4.75 -11.83 -7.03
N PRO A 206 -6.02 -12.11 -7.38
CA PRO A 206 -7.00 -11.06 -7.72
C PRO A 206 -7.28 -10.03 -6.61
N ARG A 207 -6.80 -10.28 -5.39
CA ARG A 207 -6.90 -9.41 -4.22
C ARG A 207 -5.54 -8.90 -3.74
N ALA A 208 -4.52 -8.95 -4.59
CA ALA A 208 -3.18 -8.59 -4.18
C ALA A 208 -3.09 -7.08 -3.90
N GLU A 209 -2.57 -6.74 -2.73
CA GLU A 209 -2.28 -5.35 -2.36
C GLU A 209 -0.83 -5.02 -2.72
N ILE A 210 -0.59 -3.95 -3.49
CA ILE A 210 0.76 -3.51 -3.85
C ILE A 210 1.03 -2.15 -3.21
N THR A 211 2.10 -2.03 -2.41
CA THR A 211 2.51 -0.78 -1.77
C THR A 211 3.97 -0.44 -2.07
N PHE A 212 4.21 0.79 -2.53
CA PHE A 212 5.55 1.33 -2.75
C PHE A 212 5.86 2.40 -1.70
N ASP A 213 6.60 2.01 -0.67
CA ASP A 213 7.17 2.90 0.34
C ASP A 213 8.54 3.44 -0.14
N SER A 214 8.48 4.10 -1.29
CA SER A 214 9.61 4.73 -1.98
C SER A 214 9.18 6.07 -2.59
N CYS A 215 10.09 7.05 -2.57
CA CYS A 215 9.85 8.39 -3.09
C CYS A 215 9.51 8.38 -4.60
N ASN A 216 8.70 9.33 -5.06
CA ASN A 216 8.48 9.61 -6.48
C ASN A 216 8.03 8.43 -7.36
N THR A 217 7.33 7.44 -6.80
CA THR A 217 6.87 6.28 -7.59
C THR A 217 5.50 6.50 -8.24
N ALA A 218 4.71 7.46 -7.74
CA ALA A 218 3.42 7.86 -8.31
C ALA A 218 3.44 9.20 -9.07
N THR A 219 4.61 9.71 -9.48
CA THR A 219 4.77 11.09 -9.97
C THR A 219 4.50 11.32 -11.46
N GLY A 220 3.54 10.60 -12.06
CA GLY A 220 3.16 10.79 -13.49
C GLY A 220 2.61 12.19 -13.78
N GLU A 221 1.92 12.79 -12.80
CA GLU A 221 1.27 14.11 -12.91
C GLU A 221 2.22 15.28 -13.22
N PHE A 222 3.53 15.13 -13.02
CA PHE A 222 4.52 16.17 -13.36
C PHE A 222 5.00 16.10 -14.82
N LEU A 223 4.49 15.14 -15.60
CA LEU A 223 4.75 14.98 -17.04
C LEU A 223 3.60 15.46 -17.94
N GLY A 224 2.50 16.00 -17.37
CA GLY A 224 1.52 16.79 -18.14
C GLY A 224 0.13 16.17 -18.36
N GLY A 225 -0.28 15.13 -17.65
CA GLY A 225 -1.65 14.62 -17.66
C GLY A 225 -1.77 13.25 -17.02
N ASP A 226 -2.72 13.10 -16.08
CA ASP A 226 -3.08 11.88 -15.34
C ASP A 226 -1.88 11.09 -14.74
N ALA A 227 -2.12 10.03 -13.96
CA ALA A 227 -1.02 9.22 -13.42
C ALA A 227 -0.31 8.37 -14.50
N GLU A 228 -0.68 8.56 -15.77
CA GLU A 228 -0.16 7.86 -16.94
C GLU A 228 1.35 8.08 -17.07
N GLY A 229 2.09 6.97 -17.26
CA GLY A 229 3.55 6.99 -17.34
C GLY A 229 4.27 7.10 -16.00
N SER A 230 3.58 6.97 -14.86
CA SER A 230 4.24 6.76 -13.56
C SER A 230 4.67 5.30 -13.39
N LEU A 231 5.66 5.03 -12.54
CA LEU A 231 6.01 3.64 -12.24
C LEU A 231 4.83 2.89 -11.61
N ALA A 232 4.08 3.54 -10.71
CA ALA A 232 2.90 2.97 -10.08
C ALA A 232 1.82 2.60 -11.12
N SER A 233 1.56 3.44 -12.13
CA SER A 233 0.58 3.10 -13.18
C SER A 233 1.03 1.93 -14.03
N GLU A 234 2.32 1.87 -14.39
CA GLU A 234 2.85 0.79 -15.22
C GLU A 234 2.86 -0.55 -14.49
N VAL A 235 3.11 -0.54 -13.17
CA VAL A 235 2.98 -1.74 -12.34
C VAL A 235 1.50 -2.09 -12.15
N ALA A 236 0.63 -1.11 -11.93
CA ALA A 236 -0.80 -1.35 -11.78
C ALA A 236 -1.34 -2.06 -13.03
N ASP A 237 -1.03 -1.52 -14.20
CA ASP A 237 -1.38 -2.07 -15.51
C ASP A 237 -0.81 -3.47 -15.72
N ALA A 238 0.50 -3.65 -15.56
CA ALA A 238 1.16 -4.93 -15.84
C ALA A 238 0.73 -6.06 -14.88
N THR A 239 0.33 -5.72 -13.65
CA THR A 239 -0.13 -6.70 -12.65
C THR A 239 -1.66 -6.82 -12.59
N GLU A 240 -2.38 -5.94 -13.28
CA GLU A 240 -3.80 -5.67 -13.12
C GLU A 240 -4.21 -5.33 -11.68
N GLN A 241 -3.30 -4.95 -10.78
CA GLN A 241 -3.60 -4.65 -9.38
C GLN A 241 -3.56 -3.14 -9.10
N GLN A 242 -4.20 -2.72 -8.00
CA GLN A 242 -4.00 -1.36 -7.50
C GLN A 242 -2.63 -1.23 -6.84
N VAL A 243 -2.01 -0.07 -7.01
CA VAL A 243 -0.72 0.26 -6.41
C VAL A 243 -0.86 1.50 -5.55
N THR A 244 -0.67 1.37 -4.24
CA THR A 244 -0.52 2.52 -3.34
C THR A 244 0.93 2.98 -3.35
N ALA A 245 1.17 4.23 -3.75
CA ALA A 245 2.51 4.76 -3.94
C ALA A 245 2.60 6.23 -3.54
N TRP A 246 3.81 6.72 -3.34
CA TRP A 246 4.05 8.09 -2.90
C TRP A 246 4.29 9.06 -4.06
N ILE A 247 3.64 10.21 -3.99
CA ILE A 247 3.98 11.41 -4.77
C ILE A 247 5.01 12.22 -4.00
N GLY A 248 6.06 12.70 -4.69
CA GLY A 248 7.10 13.54 -4.11
C GLY A 248 8.17 12.79 -3.30
N ARG A 249 9.09 13.54 -2.69
CA ARG A 249 10.09 13.00 -1.76
C ARG A 249 9.43 12.76 -0.41
N THR A 250 9.38 11.52 0.04
CA THR A 250 9.01 11.23 1.42
C THR A 250 10.27 11.30 2.26
N SER A 251 10.21 12.03 3.37
CA SER A 251 11.20 11.78 4.41
C SER A 251 10.84 10.43 5.02
N TYR A 252 11.80 9.50 5.18
CA TYR A 252 11.54 8.25 5.91
C TYR A 252 11.01 8.50 7.33
N ARG A 253 11.08 9.74 7.86
CA ARG A 253 10.44 10.16 9.10
C ARG A 253 8.92 10.11 9.03
N GLU A 254 8.31 10.38 7.88
CA GLU A 254 6.85 10.29 7.68
C GLU A 254 6.41 8.84 7.53
N VAL A 255 7.16 8.03 6.76
CA VAL A 255 7.00 6.56 6.71
C VAL A 255 7.21 5.92 8.09
N ASN A 256 8.06 6.52 8.94
CA ASN A 256 8.36 6.06 10.30
C ASN A 256 7.66 6.89 11.41
N LYS A 257 6.64 7.70 11.10
CA LYS A 257 5.96 8.50 12.11
C LYS A 257 5.19 7.58 13.06
N GLY A 258 5.54 7.61 14.35
CA GLY A 258 4.99 6.70 15.37
C GLY A 258 5.81 5.43 15.62
N THR A 259 6.95 5.24 14.95
CA THR A 259 7.68 3.96 14.93
C THR A 259 9.00 3.97 15.72
N GLY A 260 9.19 4.88 16.68
CA GLY A 260 10.24 4.78 17.70
C GLY A 260 11.70 4.90 17.24
N GLY A 261 12.04 5.85 16.35
CA GLY A 261 13.42 6.36 16.28
C GLY A 261 14.18 6.26 14.95
N VAL A 262 13.55 5.90 13.83
CA VAL A 262 14.22 6.00 12.52
C VAL A 262 14.22 7.45 12.06
N VAL A 263 15.40 8.07 12.02
CA VAL A 263 15.57 9.45 11.54
C VAL A 263 15.40 9.45 10.03
N GLY A 264 14.38 10.14 9.52
CA GLY A 264 14.20 10.34 8.08
C GLY A 264 15.43 11.02 7.47
N SER A 265 15.96 10.44 6.40
CA SER A 265 17.24 10.82 5.81
C SER A 265 17.28 12.22 5.19
N GLU A 266 16.17 12.97 5.09
CA GLU A 266 16.13 14.11 4.16
C GLU A 266 15.65 15.48 4.70
N VAL A 267 15.29 15.62 5.98
CA VAL A 267 15.00 16.96 6.57
C VAL A 267 16.09 17.40 7.56
N MET A 268 17.04 16.53 7.90
CA MET A 268 18.10 16.85 8.85
C MET A 268 19.44 16.29 8.38
N ASN A 269 20.19 17.09 7.63
CA ASN A 269 21.64 16.97 7.69
C ASN A 269 22.08 17.20 9.14
N GLY A 270 22.95 16.34 9.62
CA GLY A 270 23.33 16.20 11.03
C GLY A 270 23.34 17.51 11.83
N GLY A 271 22.52 17.57 12.87
CA GLY A 271 22.71 18.44 14.03
C GLY A 271 22.64 19.96 13.83
N ILE A 272 22.50 20.49 12.62
CA ILE A 272 22.39 21.94 12.39
C ILE A 272 21.33 22.23 11.32
N ARG A 273 20.45 23.18 11.63
CA ARG A 273 19.31 23.71 10.87
C ARG A 273 19.65 24.14 9.43
N THR A 274 19.81 23.22 8.49
CA THR A 274 19.79 23.54 7.06
C THR A 274 18.54 22.93 6.45
N LEU A 275 17.52 23.76 6.16
CA LEU A 275 16.43 23.39 5.27
C LEU A 275 17.04 22.85 3.97
N ASP A 276 16.59 21.68 3.51
CA ASP A 276 16.86 21.25 2.15
C ASP A 276 16.13 22.24 1.23
N ALA A 277 16.87 23.22 0.70
CA ALA A 277 16.33 24.25 -0.17
C ALA A 277 15.72 23.66 -1.45
N VAL A 278 16.19 22.49 -1.89
CA VAL A 278 15.63 21.77 -3.04
C VAL A 278 14.27 21.18 -2.67
N GLU A 279 14.13 20.61 -1.48
CA GLU A 279 12.84 20.13 -0.95
C GLU A 279 11.86 21.28 -0.72
N ALA A 280 12.30 22.38 -0.11
CA ALA A 280 11.46 23.55 0.13
C ALA A 280 10.95 24.16 -1.18
N VAL A 281 11.81 24.29 -2.21
CA VAL A 281 11.40 24.76 -3.54
C VAL A 281 10.50 23.74 -4.26
N SER A 282 10.73 22.45 -4.04
CA SER A 282 9.92 21.36 -4.56
C SER A 282 8.50 21.37 -3.98
N GLN A 283 8.36 21.51 -2.66
CA GLN A 283 7.08 21.65 -1.96
C GLN A 283 6.35 22.95 -2.36
N LEU A 284 7.07 24.07 -2.51
CA LEU A 284 6.52 25.34 -3.03
C LEU A 284 6.01 25.25 -4.48
N ARG A 285 6.49 24.26 -5.25
CA ARG A 285 5.99 23.92 -6.59
C ARG A 285 4.88 22.86 -6.58
N GLY A 286 4.30 22.58 -5.41
CA GLY A 286 3.15 21.68 -5.25
C GLY A 286 3.49 20.22 -4.93
N ARG A 287 4.76 19.87 -4.68
CA ARG A 287 5.17 18.50 -4.33
C ARG A 287 5.01 18.23 -2.83
N THR A 288 3.78 18.35 -2.32
CA THR A 288 3.45 17.90 -0.96
C THR A 288 3.44 16.37 -0.95
N PRO A 289 4.27 15.71 -0.12
CA PRO A 289 4.28 14.25 -0.06
C PRO A 289 2.91 13.72 0.36
N ARG A 290 2.35 12.81 -0.46
CA ARG A 290 1.10 12.11 -0.16
C ARG A 290 1.10 10.73 -0.79
N GLN A 291 0.44 9.79 -0.13
CA GLN A 291 0.12 8.52 -0.76
C GLN A 291 -1.09 8.69 -1.66
N VAL A 292 -1.04 8.02 -2.80
CA VAL A 292 -2.15 7.87 -3.73
C VAL A 292 -2.27 6.40 -4.10
N THR A 293 -3.49 5.98 -4.40
CA THR A 293 -3.75 4.66 -4.97
C THR A 293 -3.94 4.84 -6.47
N VAL A 294 -3.12 4.14 -7.26
CA VAL A 294 -3.20 4.14 -8.72
C VAL A 294 -3.89 2.84 -9.13
N ALA A 295 -5.03 2.98 -9.82
CA ALA A 295 -5.74 1.85 -10.41
C ALA A 295 -5.16 1.52 -11.80
N PRO A 296 -5.25 0.26 -12.25
CA PRO A 296 -4.91 -0.10 -13.63
C PRO A 296 -5.85 0.61 -14.62
N SER A 297 -5.27 1.19 -15.67
CA SER A 297 -5.96 1.74 -16.84
C SER A 297 -6.63 0.64 -17.67
N HIS A 298 -6.03 -0.54 -17.67
CA HIS A 298 -6.55 -1.75 -18.29
C HIS A 298 -6.41 -2.91 -17.30
N ALA A 299 -7.54 -3.39 -16.81
CA ALA A 299 -7.64 -4.69 -16.19
C ALA A 299 -8.68 -5.46 -16.99
N SER A 300 -8.71 -6.79 -16.83
CA SER A 300 -9.84 -7.60 -17.30
C SER A 300 -11.20 -7.10 -16.77
N GLY A 301 -11.23 -6.16 -15.82
CA GLY A 301 -12.39 -5.47 -15.24
C GLY A 301 -13.17 -6.38 -14.29
N ASP A 302 -13.20 -7.67 -14.62
CA ASP A 302 -13.72 -8.75 -13.81
C ASP A 302 -12.79 -9.02 -12.62
N TRP A 303 -13.36 -9.08 -11.42
CA TRP A 303 -12.63 -9.53 -10.24
C TRP A 303 -13.57 -10.23 -9.27
N SER A 304 -13.01 -11.07 -8.41
CA SER A 304 -13.73 -11.68 -7.30
C SER A 304 -12.88 -11.62 -6.05
N GLY A 305 -13.51 -11.31 -4.92
CA GLY A 305 -12.83 -11.22 -3.63
C GLY A 305 -13.76 -11.51 -2.47
N ASP A 306 -13.17 -11.93 -1.37
CA ASP A 306 -13.85 -12.05 -0.09
C ASP A 306 -13.88 -10.69 0.62
N PHE A 307 -14.91 -10.44 1.41
CA PHE A 307 -14.99 -9.27 2.28
C PHE A 307 -15.58 -9.63 3.64
N ARG A 308 -15.26 -8.79 4.63
CA ARG A 308 -15.93 -8.73 5.93
C ARG A 308 -16.24 -7.28 6.27
N MET A 309 -17.43 -7.03 6.79
CA MET A 309 -17.83 -5.70 7.24
C MET A 309 -18.76 -5.80 8.46
N THR A 310 -18.62 -4.86 9.39
CA THR A 310 -19.51 -4.73 10.55
C THR A 310 -20.55 -3.63 10.37
N ALA A 311 -20.25 -2.66 9.49
CA ALA A 311 -21.16 -1.57 9.17
C ALA A 311 -20.95 -1.09 7.74
N ARG A 312 -19.69 -0.88 7.34
CA ARG A 312 -19.33 -0.30 6.06
C ARG A 312 -18.03 -0.88 5.54
N LEU A 313 -18.02 -1.25 4.27
CA LEU A 313 -16.85 -1.39 3.43
C LEU A 313 -16.85 -0.16 2.52
N PRO A 314 -16.06 0.88 2.87
CA PRO A 314 -16.18 2.18 2.22
C PRO A 314 -15.80 2.13 0.74
N GLU A 315 -14.78 1.34 0.40
CA GLU A 315 -14.25 1.22 -0.95
C GLU A 315 -13.85 -0.23 -1.21
N THR A 316 -14.34 -0.83 -2.30
CA THR A 316 -13.80 -2.08 -2.84
C THR A 316 -12.60 -1.80 -3.73
N ARG A 317 -11.99 -2.85 -4.29
CA ARG A 317 -11.04 -2.74 -5.40
C ARG A 317 -11.60 -1.84 -6.51
N HIS A 318 -10.76 -0.96 -7.03
CA HIS A 318 -11.10 -0.12 -8.18
C HIS A 318 -10.90 -0.91 -9.48
N PHE A 319 -11.75 -0.66 -10.45
CA PHE A 319 -11.74 -1.32 -11.76
C PHE A 319 -12.07 -0.34 -12.88
N PRO A 320 -11.42 -0.45 -14.05
CA PRO A 320 -11.74 0.38 -15.20
C PRO A 320 -13.04 -0.08 -15.86
N VAL A 321 -13.83 0.88 -16.35
CA VAL A 321 -15.05 0.65 -17.12
C VAL A 321 -14.94 1.41 -18.45
N PRO A 322 -15.19 0.77 -19.61
CA PRO A 322 -15.13 1.44 -20.91
C PRO A 322 -16.34 2.35 -21.14
N GLU A 323 -16.25 3.22 -22.15
CA GLU A 323 -17.37 4.07 -22.58
C GLU A 323 -18.57 3.23 -23.02
N GLY A 324 -19.75 3.54 -22.49
CA GLY A 324 -20.97 2.74 -22.68
C GLY A 324 -21.00 1.43 -21.89
N GLY A 325 -20.03 1.21 -21.01
CA GLY A 325 -19.81 -0.06 -20.31
C GLY A 325 -20.93 -0.45 -19.35
N THR A 326 -20.87 -1.72 -18.92
CA THR A 326 -21.77 -2.34 -17.96
C THR A 326 -20.99 -2.94 -16.81
N VAL A 327 -21.39 -2.63 -15.58
CA VAL A 327 -20.89 -3.26 -14.35
C VAL A 327 -21.96 -4.16 -13.79
N THR A 328 -21.62 -5.42 -13.55
CA THR A 328 -22.48 -6.38 -12.84
C THR A 328 -21.76 -6.87 -11.58
N ALA A 329 -22.37 -6.64 -10.41
CA ALA A 329 -21.88 -7.15 -9.13
C ALA A 329 -22.76 -8.32 -8.67
N THR A 330 -22.13 -9.47 -8.40
CA THR A 330 -22.76 -10.60 -7.73
C THR A 330 -22.25 -10.65 -6.30
N ILE A 331 -23.16 -10.49 -5.34
CA ILE A 331 -22.83 -10.46 -3.91
C ILE A 331 -23.49 -11.67 -3.26
N ALA A 332 -22.67 -12.56 -2.71
CA ALA A 332 -23.12 -13.68 -1.88
C ALA A 332 -22.57 -13.49 -0.48
N THR A 333 -23.45 -13.53 0.52
CA THR A 333 -23.13 -13.15 1.89
C THR A 333 -23.58 -14.22 2.86
N SER A 334 -22.97 -14.21 4.03
CA SER A 334 -23.27 -15.06 5.17
C SER A 334 -23.13 -14.25 6.44
N SER A 335 -23.84 -14.66 7.49
CA SER A 335 -23.71 -14.09 8.82
C SER A 335 -24.04 -15.18 9.83
N ASP A 336 -23.31 -15.21 10.94
CA ASP A 336 -23.56 -16.15 12.04
C ASP A 336 -24.81 -15.78 12.85
N TYR A 337 -25.40 -14.61 12.57
CA TYR A 337 -26.57 -14.09 13.26
C TYR A 337 -27.83 -14.36 12.44
N ASP A 338 -28.73 -15.21 12.96
CA ASP A 338 -30.02 -15.50 12.29
C ASP A 338 -30.84 -14.23 12.03
N ALA A 339 -30.75 -13.24 12.92
CA ALA A 339 -31.42 -11.95 12.79
C ALA A 339 -30.96 -11.15 11.54
N MET A 340 -29.80 -11.50 10.98
CA MET A 340 -29.28 -10.86 9.78
C MET A 340 -29.82 -11.48 8.50
N GLN A 341 -30.43 -12.66 8.52
CA GLN A 341 -30.88 -13.32 7.28
C GLN A 341 -31.91 -12.46 6.53
N GLY A 342 -31.60 -12.13 5.28
CA GLY A 342 -32.43 -11.26 4.44
C GLY A 342 -32.31 -9.76 4.73
N ALA A 343 -31.48 -9.34 5.69
CA ALA A 343 -31.24 -7.93 5.95
C ALA A 343 -30.62 -7.24 4.71
N PRO A 344 -31.00 -5.99 4.41
CA PRO A 344 -30.51 -5.29 3.23
C PRO A 344 -29.06 -4.84 3.42
N ILE A 345 -28.25 -5.06 2.38
CA ILE A 345 -26.94 -4.45 2.18
C ILE A 345 -27.10 -3.43 1.06
N ARG A 346 -26.81 -2.17 1.36
CA ARG A 346 -26.79 -1.12 0.35
C ARG A 346 -25.49 -1.17 -0.41
N VAL A 347 -25.60 -1.05 -1.73
CA VAL A 347 -24.47 -1.12 -2.66
C VAL A 347 -24.53 0.10 -3.56
N ILE A 348 -23.48 0.92 -3.51
CA ILE A 348 -23.34 2.13 -4.30
C ILE A 348 -22.15 1.93 -5.23
N LEU A 349 -22.31 2.31 -6.50
CA LEU A 349 -21.23 2.35 -7.48
C LEU A 349 -20.75 3.80 -7.58
N HIS A 350 -19.46 4.00 -7.31
CA HIS A 350 -18.81 5.30 -7.39
C HIS A 350 -17.92 5.35 -8.61
N ARG A 351 -17.90 6.50 -9.28
CA ARG A 351 -16.89 6.84 -10.29
C ARG A 351 -15.84 7.73 -9.64
N GLU A 352 -14.59 7.33 -9.71
CA GLU A 352 -13.46 8.11 -9.21
C GLU A 352 -13.28 9.39 -10.04
N VAL A 353 -13.06 10.52 -9.35
CA VAL A 353 -12.82 11.81 -10.00
C VAL A 353 -11.51 12.41 -9.47
N ASN A 354 -10.53 12.60 -10.35
CA ASN A 354 -9.17 13.05 -9.99
C ASN A 354 -9.13 14.37 -9.17
N TRP A 355 -10.17 15.21 -9.27
CA TRP A 355 -10.28 16.50 -8.59
C TRP A 355 -11.71 16.76 -8.09
N GLY A 356 -12.05 16.24 -6.90
CA GLY A 356 -13.33 16.48 -6.24
C GLY A 356 -13.77 15.30 -5.37
N PRO A 357 -14.95 15.37 -4.74
CA PRO A 357 -15.59 14.18 -4.22
C PRO A 357 -15.95 13.24 -5.38
N ASP A 358 -15.80 11.94 -5.16
CA ASP A 358 -16.18 10.93 -6.15
C ASP A 358 -17.65 11.07 -6.53
N GLN A 359 -17.94 10.71 -7.77
CA GLN A 359 -19.29 10.84 -8.30
C GLN A 359 -20.08 9.57 -7.96
N ASP A 360 -21.02 9.71 -7.02
CA ASP A 360 -22.05 8.70 -6.79
C ASP A 360 -22.87 8.53 -8.06
N LEU A 361 -22.92 7.30 -8.59
CA LEU A 361 -23.85 7.02 -9.67
C LEU A 361 -25.28 6.92 -9.12
N PRO A 362 -26.25 7.49 -9.84
CA PRO A 362 -27.64 7.41 -9.42
C PRO A 362 -28.10 5.95 -9.34
N GLY A 363 -28.75 5.62 -8.21
CA GLY A 363 -29.40 4.33 -8.01
C GLY A 363 -28.61 3.38 -7.10
N THR A 364 -28.55 3.69 -5.80
CA THR A 364 -28.23 2.71 -4.76
C THR A 364 -29.01 1.42 -5.02
N ARG A 365 -28.30 0.30 -5.05
CA ARG A 365 -28.88 -1.03 -5.21
C ARG A 365 -28.87 -1.74 -3.87
N GLU A 366 -29.72 -2.74 -3.71
CA GLU A 366 -29.78 -3.53 -2.48
C GLU A 366 -29.48 -5.00 -2.79
N ALA A 367 -28.55 -5.56 -2.03
CA ALA A 367 -28.35 -7.00 -1.89
C ALA A 367 -28.98 -7.46 -0.56
N ALA A 368 -29.21 -8.76 -0.41
CA ALA A 368 -29.76 -9.33 0.81
C ALA A 368 -28.77 -10.32 1.47
N VAL A 369 -28.65 -10.26 2.79
CA VAL A 369 -27.82 -11.20 3.54
C VAL A 369 -28.32 -12.64 3.36
N ALA A 370 -27.40 -13.58 3.18
CA ALA A 370 -27.69 -15.00 2.96
C ALA A 370 -28.49 -15.31 1.67
N ARG A 371 -28.57 -14.35 0.74
CA ARG A 371 -29.19 -14.53 -0.58
C ARG A 371 -28.30 -13.92 -1.66
N PRO A 372 -27.74 -14.74 -2.57
CA PRO A 372 -27.00 -14.22 -3.72
C PRO A 372 -27.82 -13.19 -4.48
N SER A 373 -27.24 -12.01 -4.66
CA SER A 373 -27.87 -10.88 -5.33
C SER A 373 -27.03 -10.46 -6.51
N GLN A 374 -27.67 -10.18 -7.65
CA GLN A 374 -27.01 -9.67 -8.85
C GLN A 374 -27.50 -8.26 -9.14
N LEU A 375 -26.57 -7.32 -9.23
CA LEU A 375 -26.81 -5.89 -9.36
C LEU A 375 -26.13 -5.39 -10.62
N THR A 376 -26.83 -4.59 -11.43
CA THR A 376 -26.30 -4.15 -12.73
C THR A 376 -26.45 -2.63 -12.92
N TRP A 377 -25.39 -2.02 -13.46
CA TRP A 377 -25.32 -0.64 -13.92
C TRP A 377 -24.86 -0.64 -15.39
N THR A 378 -25.54 0.12 -16.25
CA THR A 378 -25.33 0.10 -17.72
C THR A 378 -25.18 1.51 -18.27
N GLY A 379 -24.54 1.65 -19.44
CA GLY A 379 -24.40 2.95 -20.09
C GLY A 379 -23.47 3.88 -19.32
N LEU A 380 -22.45 3.29 -18.71
CA LEU A 380 -21.47 4.00 -17.89
C LEU A 380 -20.49 4.75 -18.77
N THR A 381 -20.05 5.92 -18.33
CA THR A 381 -18.97 6.65 -19.00
C THR A 381 -17.64 6.01 -18.68
N GLN A 382 -16.66 6.18 -19.57
CA GLN A 382 -15.31 5.69 -19.35
C GLN A 382 -14.73 6.25 -18.04
N GLY A 383 -14.10 5.39 -17.25
CA GLY A 383 -13.40 5.80 -16.03
C GLY A 383 -13.10 4.66 -15.08
N THR A 384 -12.56 5.01 -13.91
CA THR A 384 -12.29 4.09 -12.80
C THR A 384 -13.46 4.10 -11.82
N TYR A 385 -13.87 2.93 -11.37
CA TYR A 385 -15.03 2.75 -10.49
C TYR A 385 -14.69 1.86 -9.31
N TYR A 386 -15.45 2.02 -8.21
CA TYR A 386 -15.44 1.11 -7.07
C TYR A 386 -16.84 0.98 -6.48
N LEU A 387 -17.04 -0.05 -5.66
CA LEU A 387 -18.29 -0.27 -4.93
C LEU A 387 -18.12 0.11 -3.46
N GLU A 388 -19.12 0.75 -2.90
CA GLU A 388 -19.29 0.90 -1.45
C GLU A 388 -20.39 -0.06 -0.99
N LEU A 389 -20.14 -0.80 0.08
CA LEU A 389 -21.14 -1.65 0.73
C LEU A 389 -21.38 -1.18 2.16
N PHE A 390 -22.63 -1.07 2.59
CA PHE A 390 -22.93 -0.83 4.00
C PHE A 390 -24.28 -1.39 4.44
N HIS A 391 -24.39 -1.65 5.74
CA HIS A 391 -25.61 -2.07 6.41
C HIS A 391 -25.66 -1.42 7.81
N LEU A 392 -26.87 -1.26 8.35
CA LEU A 392 -27.09 -0.44 9.55
C LEU A 392 -27.19 -1.27 10.85
N SER A 393 -26.92 -2.57 10.80
CA SER A 393 -27.14 -3.46 11.96
C SER A 393 -26.00 -3.42 12.99
N GLY A 394 -24.78 -3.04 12.58
CA GLY A 394 -23.59 -3.13 13.45
C GLY A 394 -23.11 -4.57 13.73
N LEU A 395 -23.67 -5.57 13.04
CA LEU A 395 -23.29 -6.99 13.15
C LEU A 395 -22.43 -7.42 11.98
N GLU A 396 -21.42 -8.26 12.21
CA GLU A 396 -20.53 -8.71 11.13
C GLU A 396 -21.28 -9.49 10.03
N ILE A 397 -20.98 -9.12 8.79
CA ILE A 397 -21.35 -9.82 7.56
C ILE A 397 -20.05 -10.17 6.83
N ALA A 398 -19.92 -11.43 6.42
CA ALA A 398 -18.86 -11.90 5.55
C ALA A 398 -19.44 -12.35 4.21
N GLY A 399 -18.69 -12.22 3.13
CA GLY A 399 -19.19 -12.65 1.83
C GLY A 399 -18.14 -12.64 0.74
N THR A 400 -18.60 -12.99 -0.44
CA THR A 400 -17.85 -12.91 -1.70
C THR A 400 -18.54 -11.88 -2.58
N ILE A 401 -17.75 -11.02 -3.21
CA ILE A 401 -18.20 -10.13 -4.27
C ILE A 401 -17.49 -10.50 -5.55
N THR A 402 -18.25 -10.63 -6.63
CA THR A 402 -17.74 -10.82 -7.98
C THR A 402 -18.23 -9.68 -8.84
N VAL A 403 -17.31 -8.88 -9.38
CA VAL A 403 -17.61 -7.82 -10.33
C VAL A 403 -17.29 -8.34 -11.73
N THR A 404 -18.15 -8.00 -12.68
CA THR A 404 -17.97 -8.26 -14.11
C THR A 404 -18.16 -6.96 -14.86
N VAL A 405 -17.19 -6.59 -15.69
CA VAL A 405 -17.20 -5.39 -16.52
C VAL A 405 -17.29 -5.78 -17.99
N ARG A 406 -18.20 -5.15 -18.74
CA ARG A 406 -18.43 -5.42 -20.16
C ARG A 406 -18.55 -4.15 -20.96
#